data_AF-A0A7W3LX10-F1
#
_entry.id   AF-A0A7W3LX10-F1
#
_cell.length_a   1.000
_cell.length_b   1.000
_cell.length_c   1.000
_cell.angle_alpha   90.00
_cell.angle_beta   90.00
_cell.angle_gamma   90.00
#
_symmetry.space_group_name_H-M   'P 1'
#
loop_
_entity.id
_entity.type
_entity.pdbx_description
1 polymer ?
#
loop_
_entity_poly.entity_id
_entity_poly.type
_entity_poly.pdbx_seq_one_letter_code
_entity_poly.pdbx_strand_id
1 'polypeptide(L)'
;MAYPFDPEQPLPDPLTPDAAARVRDERRELLPVWIEASRELVVHLGMLSRWDPPETLLENPSHGLTHMRTICSSEDLSLYEAVGYEPFDLLLTAYCAEYMFSDVGGGWVLDEDPASPTFARFLMGGYDANRPDATVDVHAAVTAFLNEPEGRDLETLLESLQEAMGAPVGVHDTSYP
;
A
#
# COMPACT_ATOMS: atom_id res chain seq x y z
N MET A 1 0.54 1.38 -15.03
CA MET A 1 -0.33 2.49 -14.55
C MET A 1 0.52 3.30 -13.58
N ALA A 2 0.64 4.62 -13.70
CA ALA A 2 1.36 5.40 -12.69
C ALA A 2 0.59 5.30 -11.35
N TYR A 3 1.28 5.34 -10.21
CA TYR A 3 0.62 5.56 -8.92
C TYR A 3 -0.29 6.77 -9.11
N PRO A 4 -1.63 6.64 -9.02
CA PRO A 4 -2.52 7.63 -9.64
C PRO A 4 -2.51 9.01 -8.97
N PHE A 5 -1.60 9.21 -8.01
CA PHE A 5 -1.79 10.16 -6.94
C PHE A 5 -0.52 10.88 -6.49
N ASP A 6 0.65 10.59 -7.07
CA ASP A 6 1.69 11.63 -7.05
C ASP A 6 1.20 12.76 -7.95
N PRO A 7 1.12 14.01 -7.45
CA PRO A 7 0.66 15.10 -8.28
C PRO A 7 1.59 15.18 -9.51
N GLU A 8 1.00 15.24 -10.71
CA GLU A 8 1.76 15.27 -11.97
C GLU A 8 2.83 16.37 -12.00
N GLN A 9 2.65 17.39 -11.16
CA GLN A 9 3.64 18.42 -10.87
C GLN A 9 3.83 18.51 -9.34
N PRO A 10 5.07 18.66 -8.85
CA PRO A 10 5.30 18.89 -7.44
C PRO A 10 4.53 20.13 -6.96
N LEU A 11 3.91 20.02 -5.79
CA LEU A 11 3.17 21.13 -5.20
C LEU A 11 4.13 22.32 -4.96
N PRO A 12 3.72 23.56 -5.28
CA PRO A 12 4.57 24.73 -5.08
C PRO A 12 4.85 24.96 -3.59
N ASP A 13 6.12 25.15 -3.23
CA ASP A 13 6.57 25.43 -1.86
C ASP A 13 6.95 26.92 -1.70
N PRO A 14 6.34 27.69 -0.76
CA PRO A 14 5.26 27.29 0.14
C PRO A 14 3.89 27.33 -0.54
N LEU A 15 3.03 26.38 -0.16
CA LEU A 15 1.62 26.40 -0.54
C LEU A 15 0.92 27.57 0.15
N THR A 16 0.15 28.36 -0.60
CA THR A 16 -0.78 29.30 0.02
C THR A 16 -1.90 28.53 0.74
N PRO A 17 -2.51 29.07 1.81
CA PRO A 17 -3.61 28.40 2.51
C PRO A 17 -4.76 27.98 1.59
N ASP A 18 -5.12 28.84 0.62
CA ASP A 18 -6.18 28.55 -0.34
C ASP A 18 -5.80 27.43 -1.31
N ALA A 19 -4.54 27.38 -1.74
CA ALA A 19 -4.04 26.31 -2.61
C ALA A 19 -3.99 24.96 -1.86
N ALA A 20 -3.53 24.97 -0.61
CA ALA A 20 -3.53 23.79 0.26
C ALA A 20 -4.96 23.28 0.50
N ALA A 21 -5.90 24.17 0.83
CA ALA A 21 -7.31 23.79 1.03
C ALA A 21 -7.91 23.13 -0.22
N ARG A 22 -7.67 23.71 -1.41
CA ARG A 22 -8.15 23.13 -2.67
C ARG A 22 -7.57 21.73 -2.92
N VAL A 23 -6.26 21.56 -2.80
CA VAL A 23 -5.60 20.26 -3.02
C VAL A 23 -6.13 19.22 -2.03
N ARG A 24 -6.22 19.57 -0.74
CA ARG A 24 -6.78 18.68 0.28
C ARG A 24 -8.21 18.26 -0.05
N ASP A 25 -9.07 19.21 -0.44
CA ASP A 25 -10.47 18.93 -0.70
C ASP A 25 -10.65 18.06 -1.96
N GLU A 26 -9.93 18.36 -3.05
CA GLU A 26 -9.87 17.51 -4.25
C GLU A 26 -9.41 16.08 -3.92
N ARG A 27 -8.41 15.95 -3.05
CA ARG A 27 -7.85 14.64 -2.67
C ARG A 27 -8.75 13.86 -1.72
N ARG A 28 -9.48 14.55 -0.84
CA ARG A 28 -10.48 13.94 0.02
C ARG A 28 -11.62 13.32 -0.79
N GLU A 29 -12.03 13.97 -1.88
CA GLU A 29 -13.07 13.44 -2.79
C GLU A 29 -12.63 12.14 -3.50
N LEU A 30 -11.31 11.94 -3.68
CA LEU A 30 -10.76 10.75 -4.33
C LEU A 30 -10.56 9.56 -3.38
N LEU A 31 -10.60 9.76 -2.05
CA LEU A 31 -10.34 8.69 -1.08
C LEU A 31 -11.26 7.47 -1.26
N PRO A 32 -12.60 7.61 -1.43
CA PRO A 32 -13.46 6.45 -1.66
C PRO A 32 -13.13 5.69 -2.94
N VAL A 33 -12.77 6.41 -4.01
CA VAL A 33 -12.37 5.83 -5.29
C VAL A 33 -11.06 5.05 -5.14
N TRP A 34 -10.13 5.57 -4.34
CA TRP A 34 -8.88 4.87 -4.06
C TRP A 34 -9.10 3.58 -3.27
N ILE A 35 -9.97 3.61 -2.25
CA ILE A 35 -10.30 2.40 -1.48
C ILE A 35 -10.87 1.31 -2.41
N GLU A 36 -11.78 1.67 -3.31
CA GLU A 36 -12.36 0.73 -4.28
C GLU A 36 -11.28 0.19 -5.23
N ALA A 37 -10.49 1.07 -5.86
CA ALA A 37 -9.42 0.67 -6.77
C ALA A 37 -8.34 -0.20 -6.09
N SER A 38 -7.96 0.11 -4.85
CA SER A 38 -7.03 -0.70 -4.05
C SER A 38 -7.57 -2.12 -3.86
N ARG A 39 -8.87 -2.27 -3.58
CA ARG A 39 -9.49 -3.59 -3.41
C ARG A 39 -9.56 -4.35 -4.74
N GLU A 40 -9.88 -3.67 -5.84
CA GLU A 40 -9.85 -4.27 -7.18
C GLU A 40 -8.45 -4.78 -7.56
N LEU A 41 -7.40 -4.06 -7.20
CA LEU A 41 -6.01 -4.50 -7.39
C LEU A 41 -5.69 -5.78 -6.60
N VAL A 42 -6.19 -5.90 -5.36
CA VAL A 42 -6.00 -7.12 -4.55
C VAL A 42 -6.78 -8.30 -5.13
N VAL A 43 -8.00 -8.07 -5.63
CA VAL A 43 -8.78 -9.13 -6.33
C VAL A 43 -8.06 -9.56 -7.61
N HIS A 44 -7.55 -8.61 -8.39
CA HIS A 44 -6.74 -8.90 -9.57
C HIS A 44 -5.49 -9.72 -9.22
N LEU A 45 -4.80 -9.37 -8.13
CA LEU A 45 -3.72 -10.18 -7.59
C LEU A 45 -4.19 -11.60 -7.23
N GLY A 46 -5.39 -11.73 -6.64
CA GLY A 46 -6.05 -13.00 -6.36
C GLY A 46 -6.19 -13.86 -7.61
N MET A 47 -6.64 -13.26 -8.71
CA MET A 47 -6.77 -13.92 -10.01
C MET A 47 -5.42 -14.36 -10.58
N LEU A 48 -4.41 -13.48 -10.54
CA LEU A 48 -3.06 -13.78 -11.03
C LEU A 48 -2.38 -14.89 -10.22
N SER A 49 -2.67 -14.96 -8.93
CA SER A 49 -2.17 -15.98 -8.00
C SER A 49 -3.03 -17.26 -8.00
N ARG A 50 -4.10 -17.29 -8.81
CA ARG A 50 -5.03 -18.42 -8.98
C ARG A 50 -5.78 -18.83 -7.71
N TRP A 51 -6.09 -17.87 -6.85
CA TRP A 51 -7.02 -18.09 -5.75
C TRP A 51 -8.45 -18.25 -6.28
N ASP A 52 -9.21 -19.18 -5.70
CA ASP A 52 -10.61 -19.43 -6.04
C ASP A 52 -11.44 -19.52 -4.74
N PRO A 53 -12.24 -18.50 -4.40
CA PRO A 53 -12.45 -17.26 -5.15
C PRO A 53 -11.26 -16.28 -5.04
N PRO A 54 -11.02 -15.38 -6.02
CA PRO A 54 -9.91 -14.41 -5.97
C PRO A 54 -10.05 -13.42 -4.81
N GLU A 55 -11.28 -13.14 -4.36
CA GLU A 55 -11.60 -12.30 -3.21
C GLU A 55 -11.04 -12.85 -1.88
N THR A 56 -10.60 -14.11 -1.85
CA THR A 56 -9.95 -14.72 -0.68
C THR A 56 -8.81 -13.85 -0.14
N LEU A 57 -8.07 -13.14 -1.00
CA LEU A 57 -6.98 -12.26 -0.58
C LEU A 57 -7.45 -10.97 0.12
N LEU A 58 -8.69 -10.53 -0.07
CA LEU A 58 -9.26 -9.42 0.71
C LEU A 58 -9.57 -9.86 2.15
N GLU A 59 -10.07 -11.09 2.30
CA GLU A 59 -10.47 -11.64 3.59
C GLU A 59 -9.26 -12.13 4.40
N ASN A 60 -8.26 -12.71 3.72
CA ASN A 60 -7.09 -13.32 4.33
C ASN A 60 -5.84 -13.01 3.47
N PRO A 61 -5.32 -11.76 3.51
CA PRO A 61 -4.15 -11.36 2.72
C PRO A 61 -2.89 -12.17 3.08
N SER A 62 -2.81 -12.69 4.31
CA SER A 62 -1.79 -13.66 4.74
C SER A 62 -1.68 -14.91 3.85
N HIS A 63 -2.76 -15.36 3.19
CA HIS A 63 -2.69 -16.47 2.23
C HIS A 63 -1.83 -16.14 1.00
N GLY A 64 -1.74 -14.86 0.62
CA GLY A 64 -0.94 -14.42 -0.53
C GLY A 64 0.56 -14.28 -0.23
N LEU A 65 0.98 -14.43 1.02
CA LEU A 65 2.31 -14.02 1.45
C LEU A 65 3.43 -14.83 0.80
N THR A 66 3.32 -16.17 0.79
CA THR A 66 4.32 -17.04 0.15
C THR A 66 4.45 -16.72 -1.34
N HIS A 67 3.34 -16.44 -2.02
CA HIS A 67 3.33 -16.08 -3.44
C HIS A 67 4.00 -14.72 -3.68
N MET A 68 3.62 -13.69 -2.93
CA MET A 68 4.21 -12.36 -3.05
C MET A 68 5.69 -12.34 -2.66
N ARG A 69 6.09 -13.07 -1.63
CA ARG A 69 7.50 -13.23 -1.23
C ARG A 69 8.32 -13.83 -2.37
N THR A 70 7.79 -14.83 -3.05
CA THR A 70 8.47 -15.46 -4.20
C THR A 70 8.71 -14.44 -5.30
N ILE A 71 7.71 -13.63 -5.65
CA ILE A 71 7.86 -12.59 -6.67
C ILE A 71 8.87 -11.53 -6.24
N CYS A 72 8.75 -11.02 -5.01
CA CYS A 72 9.63 -9.97 -4.47
C CYS A 72 11.09 -10.43 -4.37
N SER A 73 11.34 -11.73 -4.17
CA SER A 73 12.69 -12.29 -4.14
C SER A 73 13.36 -12.37 -5.52
N SER A 74 12.60 -12.22 -6.63
CA SER A 74 13.14 -12.27 -7.98
C SER A 74 13.91 -11.00 -8.34
N GLU A 75 15.12 -11.13 -8.89
CA GLU A 75 15.87 -10.00 -9.46
C GLU A 75 15.18 -9.39 -10.68
N ASP A 76 14.53 -10.25 -11.48
CA ASP A 76 13.89 -9.87 -12.73
C ASP A 76 12.36 -10.03 -12.59
N LEU A 77 11.65 -8.90 -12.60
CA LEU A 77 10.19 -8.85 -12.54
C LEU A 77 9.53 -9.00 -13.92
N SER A 78 10.29 -8.94 -15.02
CA SER A 78 9.74 -8.92 -16.38
C SER A 78 8.92 -10.16 -16.73
N LEU A 79 9.27 -11.31 -16.15
CA LEU A 79 8.51 -12.55 -16.29
C LEU A 79 7.11 -12.46 -15.66
N TYR A 80 6.98 -11.74 -14.55
CA TYR A 80 5.71 -11.50 -13.88
C TYR A 80 4.91 -10.40 -14.59
N GLU A 81 5.56 -9.33 -15.02
CA GLU A 81 4.94 -8.28 -15.82
C GLU A 81 4.30 -8.84 -17.09
N ALA A 82 5.00 -9.74 -17.80
CA ALA A 82 4.52 -10.40 -19.00
C ALA A 82 3.25 -11.24 -18.80
N VAL A 83 2.94 -11.64 -17.56
CA VAL A 83 1.72 -12.40 -17.21
C VAL A 83 0.69 -11.55 -16.47
N GLY A 84 0.87 -10.23 -16.42
CA GLY A 84 -0.15 -9.28 -15.95
C GLY A 84 0.08 -8.66 -14.57
N TYR A 85 1.27 -8.83 -13.98
CA TYR A 85 1.65 -8.15 -12.73
C TYR A 85 2.11 -6.70 -12.94
N GLU A 86 1.97 -6.14 -14.14
CA GLU A 86 2.28 -4.73 -14.37
C GLU A 86 1.05 -3.84 -14.06
N PRO A 87 1.18 -2.76 -13.26
CA PRO A 87 2.39 -2.29 -12.58
C PRO A 87 2.57 -2.95 -11.20
N PHE A 88 3.75 -3.53 -10.94
CA PHE A 88 3.98 -4.39 -9.78
C PHE A 88 4.03 -3.62 -8.45
N ASP A 89 4.58 -2.40 -8.47
CA ASP A 89 4.59 -1.46 -7.36
C ASP A 89 3.17 -1.16 -6.84
N LEU A 90 2.19 -0.97 -7.73
CA LEU A 90 0.81 -0.72 -7.31
C LEU A 90 0.15 -1.96 -6.73
N LEU A 91 0.38 -3.13 -7.34
CA LEU A 91 -0.15 -4.39 -6.84
C LEU A 91 0.42 -4.72 -5.46
N LEU A 92 1.72 -4.52 -5.28
CA LEU A 92 2.38 -4.73 -3.99
C LEU A 92 1.93 -3.69 -2.95
N THR A 93 1.75 -2.42 -3.34
CA THR A 93 1.20 -1.37 -2.47
C THR A 93 -0.19 -1.72 -1.98
N ALA A 94 -1.10 -2.11 -2.89
CA ALA A 94 -2.46 -2.50 -2.54
C ALA A 94 -2.48 -3.76 -1.66
N TYR A 95 -1.63 -4.75 -1.96
CA TYR A 95 -1.48 -5.96 -1.14
C TYR A 95 -0.99 -5.64 0.28
N CYS A 96 0.09 -4.88 0.43
CA CYS A 96 0.61 -4.48 1.74
C CYS A 96 -0.42 -3.66 2.53
N ALA A 97 -1.16 -2.77 1.86
CA ALA A 97 -2.22 -2.00 2.49
C ALA A 97 -3.39 -2.89 2.95
N GLU A 98 -3.83 -3.87 2.14
CA GLU A 98 -4.88 -4.80 2.56
C GLU A 98 -4.39 -5.70 3.71
N TYR A 99 -3.11 -6.09 3.73
CA TYR A 99 -2.51 -6.77 4.89
C TYR A 99 -2.61 -5.91 6.15
N MET A 100 -2.28 -4.61 6.07
CA MET A 100 -2.45 -3.67 7.19
C MET A 100 -3.93 -3.42 7.54
N PHE A 101 -4.85 -3.60 6.60
CA PHE A 101 -6.29 -3.45 6.84
C PHE A 101 -6.87 -4.66 7.57
N SER A 102 -6.77 -5.84 6.95
CA SER A 102 -7.47 -7.05 7.39
C SER A 102 -6.82 -7.73 8.59
N ASP A 103 -5.48 -7.77 8.65
CA ASP A 103 -4.77 -8.47 9.72
C ASP A 103 -4.42 -7.56 10.91
N VAL A 104 -4.31 -6.25 10.67
CA VAL A 104 -3.91 -5.27 11.70
C VAL A 104 -5.07 -4.37 12.13
N GLY A 105 -6.02 -4.03 11.26
CA GLY A 105 -7.16 -3.16 11.58
C GLY A 105 -6.95 -1.68 11.27
N GLY A 106 -5.99 -1.35 10.40
CA GLY A 106 -5.81 0.01 9.87
C GLY A 106 -6.81 0.37 8.79
N GLY A 107 -6.60 1.52 8.15
CA GLY A 107 -7.38 1.95 6.98
C GLY A 107 -6.68 3.06 6.19
N TRP A 108 -7.13 3.24 4.95
CA TRP A 108 -6.69 4.35 4.12
C TRP A 108 -7.16 5.69 4.71
N VAL A 109 -6.21 6.60 4.91
CA VAL A 109 -6.44 7.97 5.38
C VAL A 109 -5.77 8.96 4.44
N LEU A 110 -6.26 10.19 4.42
CA LEU A 110 -5.62 11.30 3.72
C LEU A 110 -4.74 12.07 4.71
N ASP A 111 -3.50 12.36 4.31
CA ASP A 111 -2.70 13.34 5.04
C ASP A 111 -3.22 14.76 4.75
N GLU A 112 -3.84 15.36 5.76
CA GLU A 112 -4.46 16.68 5.64
C GLU A 112 -3.58 17.83 6.15
N ASP A 113 -2.40 17.55 6.71
CA ASP A 113 -1.51 18.57 7.28
C ASP A 113 -0.64 19.22 6.18
N PRO A 114 -0.83 20.51 5.85
CA PRO A 114 -0.03 21.19 4.84
C PRO A 114 1.46 21.34 5.19
N ALA A 115 1.82 21.16 6.47
CA ALA A 115 3.22 21.15 6.90
C ALA A 115 3.89 19.78 6.75
N SER A 116 3.11 18.73 6.48
CA SER A 116 3.61 17.37 6.34
C SER A 116 4.30 17.17 5.00
N PRO A 117 5.45 16.44 4.96
CA PRO A 117 6.10 16.09 3.70
C PRO A 117 5.25 15.16 2.81
N THR A 118 4.23 14.52 3.37
CA THR A 118 3.29 13.65 2.66
C THR A 118 1.94 14.31 2.43
N PHE A 119 1.84 15.63 2.56
CA PHE A 119 0.59 16.37 2.40
C PHE A 119 -0.19 15.92 1.16
N ALA A 120 -1.47 15.62 1.38
CA ALA A 120 -2.44 15.19 0.39
C ALA A 120 -2.18 13.80 -0.25
N ARG A 121 -1.31 12.98 0.35
CA ARG A 121 -1.14 11.56 -0.01
C ARG A 121 -2.09 10.65 0.77
N PHE A 122 -2.38 9.50 0.20
CA PHE A 122 -3.12 8.44 0.88
C PHE A 122 -2.14 7.56 1.66
N LEU A 123 -2.35 7.51 2.97
CA LEU A 123 -1.52 6.77 3.92
C LEU A 123 -2.33 5.64 4.55
N MET A 124 -1.66 4.68 5.17
CA MET A 124 -2.30 3.74 6.08
C MET A 124 -2.21 4.28 7.50
N GLY A 125 -3.32 4.25 8.24
CA GLY A 125 -3.39 4.75 9.61
C GLY A 125 -4.64 4.27 10.34
N GLY A 126 -4.96 4.89 11.47
CA GLY A 126 -6.21 4.63 12.20
C GLY A 126 -6.21 3.38 13.08
N TYR A 127 -5.06 2.71 13.24
CA TYR A 127 -4.92 1.54 14.12
C TYR A 127 -4.97 1.92 15.62
N ASP A 128 -4.06 2.78 16.07
CA ASP A 128 -3.98 3.18 17.49
C ASP A 128 -4.78 4.46 17.73
N ALA A 129 -5.93 4.32 18.39
CA ALA A 129 -6.77 5.46 18.77
C ALA A 129 -6.07 6.47 19.70
N ASN A 130 -4.98 6.07 20.38
CA ASN A 130 -4.17 6.97 21.22
C ASN A 130 -3.06 7.67 20.43
N ARG A 131 -2.79 7.23 19.20
CA ARG A 131 -1.81 7.82 18.28
C ARG A 131 -2.48 8.00 16.90
N PRO A 132 -3.46 8.90 16.78
CA PRO A 132 -4.19 9.12 15.52
C PRO A 132 -3.27 9.57 14.37
N ASP A 133 -2.11 10.16 14.71
CA ASP A 133 -1.11 10.63 13.74
C ASP A 133 -0.11 9.53 13.33
N ALA A 134 -0.22 8.31 13.86
CA ALA A 134 0.61 7.18 13.45
C ALA A 134 0.14 6.66 12.09
N THR A 135 0.68 7.27 11.03
CA THR A 135 0.40 6.93 9.63
C THR A 135 1.66 6.50 8.90
N VAL A 136 1.50 5.73 7.82
CA VAL A 136 2.61 5.26 6.98
C VAL A 136 2.28 5.40 5.49
N ASP A 137 3.24 5.90 4.73
CA ASP A 137 3.18 5.95 3.26
C ASP A 137 3.63 4.60 2.69
N VAL A 138 2.66 3.68 2.52
CA VAL A 138 2.92 2.32 2.04
C VAL A 138 3.53 2.34 0.64
N HIS A 139 3.10 3.26 -0.23
CA HIS A 139 3.64 3.37 -1.59
C HIS A 139 5.11 3.78 -1.57
N ALA A 140 5.49 4.76 -0.74
CA ALA A 140 6.88 5.14 -0.57
C ALA A 140 7.73 4.00 0.00
N ALA A 141 7.21 3.25 0.98
CA ALA A 141 7.89 2.08 1.55
C ALA A 141 8.07 0.96 0.53
N VAL A 142 7.05 0.64 -0.27
CA VAL A 142 7.11 -0.34 -1.36
C VAL A 142 8.10 0.11 -2.44
N THR A 143 8.09 1.39 -2.81
CA THR A 143 9.05 1.94 -3.78
C THR A 143 10.48 1.81 -3.27
N ALA A 144 10.74 2.13 -2.00
CA ALA A 144 12.06 1.96 -1.39
C ALA A 144 12.48 0.49 -1.38
N PHE A 145 11.58 -0.40 -0.95
CA PHE A 145 11.78 -1.85 -0.94
C PHE A 145 12.12 -2.40 -2.33
N LEU A 146 11.40 -2.00 -3.38
CA LEU A 146 11.68 -2.48 -4.74
C LEU A 146 13.02 -1.99 -5.29
N ASN A 147 13.56 -0.90 -4.76
CA ASN A 147 14.90 -0.38 -5.10
C ASN A 147 16.04 -1.04 -4.31
N GLU A 148 15.74 -1.89 -3.31
CA GLU A 148 16.74 -2.68 -2.60
C GLU A 148 17.32 -3.78 -3.52
N PRO A 149 18.60 -4.16 -3.31
CA PRO A 149 19.23 -5.26 -4.05
C PRO A 149 18.54 -6.62 -3.77
N GLU A 150 18.92 -7.66 -4.55
CA GLU A 150 18.41 -9.03 -4.41
C GLU A 150 18.43 -9.53 -2.95
N GLY A 151 17.41 -10.30 -2.56
CA GLY A 151 17.23 -10.78 -1.19
C GLY A 151 16.23 -9.96 -0.37
N ARG A 152 15.42 -9.14 -1.04
CA ARG A 152 14.30 -8.40 -0.46
C ARG A 152 13.39 -9.30 0.36
N ASP A 153 13.20 -8.95 1.62
CA ASP A 153 12.35 -9.69 2.54
C ASP A 153 11.01 -8.97 2.76
N LEU A 154 9.96 -9.50 2.15
CA LEU A 154 8.61 -8.96 2.26
C LEU A 154 8.09 -9.00 3.71
N GLU A 155 8.51 -9.99 4.50
CA GLU A 155 8.10 -10.07 5.91
C GLU A 155 8.67 -8.90 6.69
N THR A 156 9.97 -8.61 6.52
CA THR A 156 10.62 -7.42 7.09
C THR A 156 9.93 -6.11 6.67
N LEU A 157 9.50 -5.98 5.41
CA LEU A 157 8.71 -4.82 4.97
C LEU A 157 7.40 -4.71 5.76
N LEU A 158 6.61 -5.78 5.84
CA LEU A 158 5.32 -5.78 6.54
C LEU A 158 5.48 -5.49 8.03
N GLU A 159 6.50 -6.05 8.69
CA GLU A 159 6.82 -5.76 10.09
C GLU A 159 7.16 -4.28 10.31
N SER A 160 7.93 -3.67 9.39
CA SER A 160 8.27 -2.25 9.46
C SER A 160 7.04 -1.35 9.32
N LEU A 161 6.08 -1.74 8.46
CA LEU A 161 4.81 -1.02 8.29
C LEU A 161 3.95 -1.13 9.57
N GLN A 162 3.86 -2.31 10.16
CA GLN A 162 3.17 -2.54 11.43
C GLN A 162 3.77 -1.65 12.55
N GLU A 163 5.10 -1.66 12.69
CA GLU A 163 5.79 -0.85 13.70
C GLU A 163 5.53 0.65 13.50
N ALA A 164 5.60 1.14 12.25
CA ALA A 164 5.34 2.54 11.91
C ALA A 164 3.91 2.98 12.26
N MET A 165 2.93 2.10 12.05
CA MET A 165 1.53 2.33 12.43
C MET A 165 1.26 2.19 13.93
N GLY A 166 2.25 1.80 14.73
CA GLY A 166 2.08 1.53 16.15
C GLY A 166 1.31 0.22 16.43
N ALA A 167 1.27 -0.69 15.46
CA ALA A 167 0.64 -1.99 15.60
C ALA A 167 1.58 -3.04 16.23
N PRO A 168 1.02 -4.10 16.85
CA PRO A 168 1.78 -5.27 17.22
C PRO A 168 2.53 -5.83 16.01
N VAL A 169 3.84 -6.02 16.17
CA VAL A 169 4.69 -6.58 15.14
C VAL A 169 4.58 -8.11 15.14
N GLY A 170 4.35 -8.66 13.96
CA GLY A 170 4.31 -10.09 13.71
C GLY A 170 3.58 -10.39 12.41
N VAL A 171 4.28 -11.02 11.47
CA VAL A 171 3.68 -11.52 10.23
C VAL A 171 3.22 -12.96 10.47
N HIS A 172 1.94 -13.21 10.21
CA HIS A 172 1.38 -14.55 10.26
C HIS A 172 1.23 -15.08 8.83
N ASP A 173 2.02 -16.10 8.49
CA ASP A 173 1.84 -16.85 7.25
C ASP A 173 0.86 -18.00 7.49
N THR A 174 -0.28 -17.94 6.81
CA THR A 174 -1.32 -18.98 6.81
C THR A 174 -1.45 -19.64 5.42
N SER A 175 -0.50 -19.38 4.52
CA SER A 175 -0.46 -19.96 3.18
C SER A 175 -0.53 -21.50 3.26
N TYR A 176 -1.47 -22.11 2.55
CA TYR A 176 -1.52 -23.56 2.39
C TYR A 176 -0.56 -24.02 1.26
N PRO A 177 0.06 -25.21 1.37
CA PRO A 177 0.88 -25.79 0.32
C PRO A 177 0.10 -26.18 -0.94
#